data_AF-A0A167KW75-F1
#
_entry.id   AF-A0A167KW75-F1
#
_cell.length_a   1.000
_cell.length_b   1.000
_cell.length_c   1.000
_cell.angle_alpha   90.00
_cell.angle_beta   90.00
_cell.angle_gamma   90.00
#
_symmetry.space_group_name_H-M   'P 1'
#
loop_
_entity.id
_entity.type
_entity.pdbx_description
1 polymer ?
#
loop_
_entity_poly.entity_id
_entity_poly.type
_entity_poly.pdbx_seq_one_letter_code
_entity_poly.pdbx_strand_id
1 'polypeptide(L)'
;MSSPEEINPYRSLSPLERRTRSLSPPLQSPSSFRNPDRRLSEEYEDKSDQPFAYGYLLGLFSSPDMGAFLTSTSFSDEIQALPFHWQTLISEAKDEVIQERTQHSPLKQHPAMKRLENVRQYVWMAAGNDSSNLPNTLTSILHQDDQLWPIIQSPHFFTSDNKS
;
A
#
# COMPACT_ATOMS: atom_id res chain seq x y z
N MET A 1 -1.75 75.53 -15.45
CA MET A 1 -1.08 74.94 -14.29
C MET A 1 -0.88 73.46 -14.59
N SER A 2 0.34 72.98 -14.37
CA SER A 2 0.91 71.75 -14.94
C SER A 2 0.60 70.46 -14.19
N SER A 3 0.81 69.35 -14.92
CA SER A 3 1.21 67.99 -14.51
C SER A 3 0.12 66.89 -14.48
N PRO A 4 0.48 65.60 -14.71
CA PRO A 4 1.71 65.04 -15.29
C PRO A 4 1.49 63.98 -16.41
N GLU A 5 2.58 63.72 -17.14
CA GLU A 5 2.78 62.67 -18.14
C GLU A 5 2.63 61.26 -17.56
N GLU A 6 1.73 60.46 -18.15
CA GLU A 6 1.73 59.01 -17.99
C GLU A 6 2.69 58.39 -19.01
N ILE A 7 3.80 57.85 -18.49
CA ILE A 7 4.80 57.09 -19.22
C ILE A 7 4.14 55.80 -19.72
N ASN A 8 3.89 55.70 -21.03
CA ASN A 8 3.32 54.51 -21.64
C ASN A 8 4.44 53.45 -21.87
N PRO A 9 4.46 52.32 -21.14
CA PRO A 9 5.58 51.38 -21.15
C PRO A 9 5.61 50.44 -22.37
N TYR A 10 4.74 50.64 -23.37
CA TYR A 10 4.59 49.72 -24.50
C TYR A 10 5.29 50.15 -25.79
N ARG A 11 6.12 51.19 -25.76
CA ARG A 11 6.71 51.75 -26.98
C ARG A 11 7.93 51.01 -27.54
N SER A 12 8.29 49.85 -26.98
CA SER A 12 9.47 49.09 -27.41
C SER A 12 9.22 47.58 -27.43
N LEU A 13 8.20 47.14 -28.17
CA LEU A 13 8.03 45.72 -28.49
C LEU A 13 8.28 45.47 -29.98
N SER A 14 9.19 44.55 -30.26
CA SER A 14 9.60 44.11 -31.58
C SER A 14 8.48 43.35 -32.31
N PRO A 15 8.51 43.25 -33.66
CA PRO A 15 7.49 42.55 -34.44
C PRO A 15 7.30 41.07 -34.04
N LEU A 16 8.35 40.44 -33.47
CA LEU A 16 8.34 39.04 -33.06
C LEU A 16 7.57 38.81 -31.75
N GLU A 17 7.54 39.80 -30.85
CA GLU A 17 6.82 39.73 -29.56
C GLU A 17 5.31 39.89 -29.70
N ARG A 18 4.83 40.51 -30.79
CA ARG A 18 3.39 40.57 -31.08
C ARG A 18 2.80 39.22 -31.45
N ARG A 19 3.61 38.35 -32.08
CA ARG A 19 3.15 37.07 -32.61
C ARG A 19 3.04 35.98 -31.54
N THR A 20 3.84 36.04 -30.47
CA THR A 20 3.80 35.04 -29.39
C THR A 20 2.67 35.26 -28.40
N ARG A 21 2.14 36.49 -28.28
CA ARG A 21 1.00 36.79 -27.39
C ARG A 21 -0.37 36.34 -27.92
N SER A 22 -0.50 35.89 -29.17
CA SER A 22 -1.78 35.46 -29.73
C SER A 22 -2.05 33.94 -29.61
N LEU A 23 -1.21 33.18 -28.89
CA LEU A 23 -1.32 31.72 -28.83
C LEU A 23 -1.52 31.14 -27.41
N SER A 24 -1.72 31.99 -26.40
CA SER A 24 -1.95 31.53 -25.02
C SER A 24 -3.24 32.17 -24.47
N PRO A 25 -4.29 31.39 -24.13
CA PRO A 25 -5.39 31.94 -23.36
C PRO A 25 -4.89 32.32 -21.95
N PRO A 26 -5.41 33.41 -21.35
CA PRO A 26 -5.01 33.80 -20.00
C PRO A 26 -5.51 32.78 -18.97
N LEU A 27 -4.62 32.35 -18.07
CA LEU A 27 -5.01 31.69 -16.84
C LEU A 27 -5.90 32.66 -16.05
N GLN A 28 -7.15 32.26 -15.84
CA GLN A 28 -8.08 32.98 -14.97
C GLN A 28 -7.56 32.87 -13.53
N SER A 29 -6.97 33.94 -12.99
CA SER A 29 -6.82 34.09 -11.55
C SER A 29 -8.18 34.45 -10.95
N PRO A 30 -8.73 33.64 -10.01
CA PRO A 30 -9.93 34.02 -9.29
C PRO A 30 -9.56 35.04 -8.21
N SER A 31 -10.07 36.27 -8.34
CA SER A 31 -10.09 37.24 -7.25
C SER A 31 -11.52 37.68 -7.01
N SER A 32 -12.17 37.12 -5.99
CA SER A 32 -13.19 37.83 -5.21
C SER A 32 -13.54 37.05 -3.94
N PHE A 33 -12.95 37.53 -2.85
CA PHE A 33 -13.44 37.54 -1.47
C PHE A 33 -14.89 37.10 -1.24
N ARG A 34 -15.08 36.05 -0.43
CA ARG A 34 -16.17 36.01 0.58
C ARG A 34 -15.94 34.95 1.66
N ASN A 35 -15.97 35.41 2.93
CA ASN A 35 -16.04 34.71 4.21
C ASN A 35 -14.72 34.15 4.82
N PRO A 36 -14.20 34.75 5.91
CA PRO A 36 -13.15 34.15 6.75
C PRO A 36 -13.69 33.26 7.89
N ASP A 37 -14.94 32.75 7.84
CA ASP A 37 -15.57 32.10 8.99
C ASP A 37 -16.04 30.65 8.79
N ARG A 38 -15.54 29.94 7.77
CA ARG A 38 -15.92 28.52 7.59
C ARG A 38 -14.98 27.78 6.67
N ARG A 39 -13.90 27.19 7.21
CA ARG A 39 -13.26 25.98 6.66
C ARG A 39 -12.17 25.34 7.54
N LEU A 40 -12.34 25.39 8.87
CA LEU A 40 -11.84 24.31 9.74
C LEU A 40 -12.88 23.18 9.74
N SER A 41 -12.98 22.56 8.59
CA SER A 41 -13.42 21.19 8.41
C SER A 41 -12.42 20.79 7.33
N GLU A 42 -11.19 20.42 7.70
CA GLU A 42 -10.90 19.02 8.03
C GLU A 42 -12.03 18.18 7.46
N GLU A 43 -11.99 18.13 6.13
CA GLU A 43 -12.60 17.12 5.32
C GLU A 43 -12.07 15.83 5.93
N TYR A 44 -12.83 15.31 6.90
CA TYR A 44 -12.84 13.90 7.21
C TYR A 44 -13.30 13.25 5.90
N GLU A 45 -12.35 13.12 4.95
CA GLU A 45 -12.44 12.10 3.94
C GLU A 45 -12.65 10.82 4.73
N ASP A 46 -13.89 10.36 4.68
CA ASP A 46 -14.30 9.07 5.14
C ASP A 46 -13.49 8.04 4.36
N LYS A 47 -12.29 7.72 4.86
CA LYS A 47 -11.40 6.69 4.32
C LYS A 47 -12.00 5.28 4.44
N SER A 48 -13.29 5.16 4.75
CA SER A 48 -14.00 3.89 4.86
C SER A 48 -14.36 3.28 3.50
N ASP A 49 -14.35 4.06 2.41
CA ASP A 49 -14.70 3.57 1.06
C ASP A 49 -13.48 3.24 0.19
N GLN A 50 -12.25 3.45 0.69
CA GLN A 50 -11.07 3.00 -0.04
C GLN A 50 -10.88 1.50 0.19
N PRO A 51 -10.88 0.65 -0.87
CA PRO A 51 -10.68 -0.77 -0.72
C PRO A 51 -9.36 -1.02 0.01
N PHE A 52 -9.37 -1.97 0.95
CA PHE A 52 -8.18 -2.35 1.68
C PHE A 52 -7.05 -2.68 0.70
N ALA A 53 -5.96 -1.91 0.77
CA ALA A 53 -4.89 -1.94 -0.23
C ALA A 53 -4.14 -3.29 -0.31
N TYR A 54 -4.33 -4.16 0.68
CA TYR A 54 -3.68 -5.47 0.77
C TYR A 54 -4.71 -6.61 0.81
N GLY A 55 -5.73 -6.55 -0.06
CA GLY A 55 -6.80 -7.55 -0.16
C GLY A 55 -6.28 -8.98 -0.32
N TYR A 56 -5.18 -9.16 -1.07
CA TYR A 56 -4.52 -10.45 -1.21
C TYR A 56 -4.02 -11.03 0.13
N LEU A 57 -3.33 -10.22 0.95
CA LEU A 57 -2.84 -10.66 2.26
C LEU A 57 -3.99 -10.95 3.23
N LEU A 58 -5.03 -10.12 3.19
CA LEU A 58 -6.23 -10.35 3.99
C LEU A 58 -6.90 -11.67 3.62
N GLY A 59 -7.05 -11.95 2.33
CA GLY A 59 -7.57 -13.22 1.81
C GLY A 59 -6.69 -14.41 2.20
N LEU A 60 -5.37 -14.27 2.06
CA LEU A 60 -4.41 -15.31 2.43
C LEU A 60 -4.51 -15.67 3.91
N PHE A 61 -4.54 -14.69 4.81
CA PHE A 61 -4.56 -14.95 6.26
C PHE A 61 -5.93 -15.26 6.84
N SER A 62 -7.01 -14.92 6.12
CA SER A 62 -8.36 -15.36 6.46
C SER A 62 -8.71 -16.75 5.90
N SER A 63 -7.97 -17.23 4.88
CA SER A 63 -8.24 -18.52 4.26
C SER A 63 -8.09 -19.68 5.26
N PRO A 64 -9.02 -20.66 5.29
CA PRO A 64 -8.86 -21.86 6.10
C PRO A 64 -7.65 -22.70 5.64
N ASP A 65 -7.37 -22.70 4.34
CA ASP A 65 -6.23 -23.38 3.73
C ASP A 65 -5.41 -22.37 2.91
N MET A 66 -4.26 -21.99 3.44
CA MET A 66 -3.36 -21.05 2.76
C MET A 66 -2.71 -21.67 1.53
N GLY A 67 -2.41 -22.97 1.53
CA GLY A 67 -1.77 -23.64 0.40
C GLY A 67 -2.72 -23.69 -0.79
N ALA A 68 -4.00 -24.04 -0.54
CA ALA A 68 -5.04 -23.94 -1.54
C ALA A 68 -5.16 -22.52 -2.10
N PHE A 69 -5.18 -21.50 -1.23
CA PHE A 69 -5.28 -20.09 -1.64
C PHE A 69 -4.10 -19.66 -2.53
N LEU A 70 -2.86 -20.01 -2.15
CA LEU A 70 -1.66 -19.68 -2.93
C LEU A 70 -1.69 -20.27 -4.34
N THR A 71 -2.26 -21.48 -4.49
CA THR A 71 -2.38 -22.14 -5.80
C THR A 71 -3.55 -21.65 -6.65
N SER A 72 -4.66 -21.27 -6.01
CA SER A 72 -5.87 -20.82 -6.73
C SER A 72 -5.77 -19.38 -7.21
N THR A 73 -5.01 -18.55 -6.49
CA THR A 73 -4.95 -17.11 -6.72
C THR A 73 -3.68 -16.76 -7.50
N SER A 74 -3.84 -16.04 -8.62
CA SER A 74 -2.72 -15.47 -9.36
C SER A 74 -1.97 -14.45 -8.50
N PHE A 75 -0.67 -14.26 -8.76
CA PHE A 75 0.04 -13.14 -8.14
C PHE A 75 -0.63 -11.84 -8.57
N SER A 76 -1.22 -11.11 -7.63
CA SER A 76 -1.80 -9.79 -7.87
C SER A 76 -0.69 -8.74 -7.88
N ASP A 77 -0.91 -7.62 -8.57
CA ASP A 77 -0.06 -6.43 -8.51
C ASP A 77 0.15 -5.95 -7.07
N GLU A 78 -0.82 -6.22 -6.19
CA GLU A 78 -0.74 -5.96 -4.74
C GLU A 78 0.47 -6.62 -4.08
N ILE A 79 0.91 -7.79 -4.55
CA ILE A 79 2.06 -8.49 -3.99
C ILE A 79 3.34 -7.74 -4.36
N GLN A 80 3.43 -7.19 -5.57
CA GLN A 80 4.58 -6.40 -6.00
C GLN A 80 4.72 -5.08 -5.22
N ALA A 81 3.63 -4.62 -4.58
CA ALA A 81 3.63 -3.45 -3.70
C ALA A 81 4.01 -3.76 -2.24
N LEU A 82 4.18 -5.03 -1.87
CA LEU A 82 4.59 -5.42 -0.51
C LEU A 82 6.08 -5.15 -0.25
N PRO A 83 6.51 -5.06 1.01
CA PRO A 83 7.93 -5.08 1.33
C PRO A 83 8.61 -6.35 0.80
N PHE A 84 9.89 -6.23 0.40
CA PHE A 84 10.63 -7.30 -0.30
C PHE A 84 10.60 -8.66 0.43
N HIS A 85 10.68 -8.63 1.75
CA HIS A 85 10.69 -9.84 2.58
C HIS A 85 9.37 -10.61 2.49
N TRP A 86 8.24 -9.92 2.38
CA TRP A 86 6.92 -10.52 2.17
C TRP A 86 6.76 -11.10 0.77
N GLN A 87 7.21 -10.37 -0.25
CA GLN A 87 7.17 -10.86 -1.63
C GLN A 87 7.93 -12.17 -1.76
N THR A 88 9.13 -12.20 -1.17
CA THR A 88 10.02 -13.37 -1.17
C THR A 88 9.36 -14.53 -0.43
N LEU A 89 8.85 -14.31 0.79
CA LEU A 89 8.23 -15.36 1.58
C LEU A 89 7.00 -15.98 0.90
N ILE A 90 6.11 -15.15 0.32
CA ILE A 90 4.91 -15.61 -0.37
C ILE A 90 5.27 -16.38 -1.64
N SER A 91 6.31 -15.92 -2.36
CA SER A 91 6.80 -16.60 -3.56
C SER A 91 7.40 -17.95 -3.25
N GLU A 92 8.29 -18.03 -2.26
CA GLU A 92 8.88 -19.28 -1.79
C GLU A 92 7.80 -20.27 -1.32
N ALA A 93 6.82 -19.80 -0.53
CA ALA A 93 5.74 -20.64 -0.04
C ALA A 93 4.85 -21.17 -1.18
N LYS A 94 4.58 -20.36 -2.19
CA LYS A 94 3.80 -20.80 -3.35
C LYS A 94 4.57 -21.83 -4.19
N ASP A 95 5.86 -21.62 -4.40
CA ASP A 95 6.71 -22.56 -5.13
C ASP A 95 6.78 -23.91 -4.43
N GLU A 96 6.91 -23.94 -3.10
CA GLU A 96 6.86 -25.18 -2.29
C GLU A 96 5.56 -25.96 -2.51
N VAL A 97 4.42 -25.27 -2.47
CA VAL A 97 3.10 -25.91 -2.65
C VAL A 97 2.90 -26.40 -4.09
N ILE A 98 3.34 -25.65 -5.09
CA ILE A 98 3.28 -26.06 -6.50
C ILE A 98 4.18 -27.27 -6.73
N GLN A 99 5.39 -27.27 -6.16
CA GLN A 99 6.34 -28.36 -6.30
C GLN A 99 5.80 -29.66 -5.70
N GLU A 100 5.18 -29.62 -4.52
CA GLU A 100 4.55 -30.79 -3.90
C GLU A 100 3.44 -31.37 -4.78
N ARG A 101 2.58 -30.50 -5.35
CA ARG A 101 1.49 -30.93 -6.24
C ARG A 101 2.00 -31.51 -7.55
N THR A 102 3.07 -30.95 -8.10
CA THR A 102 3.61 -31.33 -9.42
C THR A 102 4.48 -32.59 -9.35
N GLN A 103 5.25 -32.75 -8.27
CA GLN A 103 6.19 -33.87 -8.12
C GLN A 103 5.56 -35.10 -7.46
N HIS A 104 4.31 -35.02 -6.98
CA HIS A 104 3.62 -36.07 -6.20
C HIS A 104 4.47 -36.66 -5.07
N SER A 105 5.46 -35.89 -4.63
CA SER A 105 6.42 -36.27 -3.61
C SER A 105 6.23 -35.27 -2.49
N PRO A 106 5.78 -35.69 -1.30
CA PRO A 106 5.67 -34.78 -0.18
C PRO A 106 7.07 -34.23 0.08
N LEU A 107 7.23 -32.91 -0.07
CA LEU A 107 8.42 -32.23 0.43
C LEU A 107 8.45 -32.55 1.93
N LYS A 108 9.54 -33.17 2.39
CA LYS A 108 9.69 -33.56 3.81
C LYS A 108 9.56 -32.36 4.75
N GLN A 109 9.79 -31.15 4.24
CA GLN A 109 9.69 -29.89 4.95
C GLN A 109 9.22 -28.80 3.99
N HIS A 110 8.24 -28.00 4.42
CA HIS A 110 7.77 -26.79 3.75
C HIS A 110 8.19 -25.56 4.56
N PRO A 111 9.48 -25.18 4.53
CA PRO A 111 10.01 -24.15 5.43
C PRO A 111 9.43 -22.76 5.16
N ALA A 112 9.17 -22.38 3.90
CA ALA A 112 8.52 -21.10 3.60
C ALA A 112 7.05 -21.12 4.01
N MET A 113 6.33 -22.21 3.75
CA MET A 113 4.94 -22.35 4.19
C MET A 113 4.81 -22.26 5.71
N LYS A 114 5.70 -22.92 6.46
CA LYS A 114 5.74 -22.87 7.92
C LYS A 114 6.04 -21.46 8.44
N ARG A 115 6.97 -20.75 7.81
CA ARG A 115 7.27 -19.35 8.14
C ARG A 115 6.05 -18.46 7.90
N LEU A 116 5.35 -18.67 6.79
CA LEU A 116 4.12 -17.94 6.46
C LEU A 116 2.99 -18.24 7.47
N GLU A 117 2.87 -19.48 7.95
CA GLU A 117 1.97 -19.86 9.04
C GLU A 117 2.30 -19.16 10.36
N ASN A 118 3.58 -19.08 10.73
CA ASN A 118 4.01 -18.35 11.93
C ASN A 118 3.63 -16.86 11.83
N VAL A 119 3.82 -16.26 10.66
CA VAL A 119 3.42 -14.86 10.42
C VAL A 119 1.90 -14.71 10.53
N ARG A 120 1.12 -15.63 9.93
CA ARG A 120 -0.34 -15.64 10.09
C ARG A 120 -0.72 -15.69 11.56
N GLN A 121 -0.17 -16.61 12.34
CA GLN A 121 -0.45 -16.75 13.77
C GLN A 121 -0.13 -15.46 14.54
N TYR A 122 1.05 -14.87 14.28
CA TYR A 122 1.46 -13.60 14.87
C TYR A 122 0.45 -12.48 14.57
N VAL A 123 0.05 -12.33 13.31
CA VAL A 123 -0.91 -11.32 12.86
C VAL A 123 -2.28 -11.54 13.53
N TRP A 124 -2.75 -12.79 13.63
CA TRP A 124 -4.01 -13.12 14.30
C TRP A 124 -3.98 -12.85 15.81
N MET A 125 -2.87 -13.16 16.48
CA MET A 125 -2.71 -12.83 17.90
C MET A 125 -2.64 -11.31 18.12
N ALA A 126 -1.93 -10.58 17.27
CA ALA A 126 -1.87 -9.13 17.32
C ALA A 126 -3.24 -8.48 17.08
N ALA A 127 -4.08 -9.11 16.25
CA ALA A 127 -5.46 -8.70 16.00
C ALA A 127 -6.44 -9.09 17.13
N GLY A 128 -5.97 -9.75 18.20
CA GLY A 128 -6.83 -10.25 19.29
C GLY A 128 -7.74 -11.40 18.88
N ASN A 129 -7.36 -12.16 17.84
CA ASN A 129 -8.17 -13.17 17.17
C ASN A 129 -9.51 -12.65 16.58
N ASP A 130 -9.60 -11.35 16.33
CA ASP A 130 -10.77 -10.71 15.73
C ASP A 130 -10.50 -10.37 14.26
N SER A 131 -11.28 -10.94 13.35
CA SER A 131 -11.14 -10.72 11.91
C SER A 131 -11.42 -9.28 11.50
N SER A 132 -12.21 -8.53 12.28
CA SER A 132 -12.49 -7.12 12.02
C SER A 132 -11.27 -6.22 12.26
N ASN A 133 -10.37 -6.64 13.16
CA ASN A 133 -9.11 -5.95 13.46
C ASN A 133 -7.96 -6.36 12.52
N LEU A 134 -8.15 -7.43 11.75
CA LEU A 134 -7.13 -8.01 10.88
C LEU A 134 -6.60 -7.03 9.82
N PRO A 135 -7.44 -6.23 9.12
CA PRO A 135 -6.96 -5.25 8.13
C PRO A 135 -6.05 -4.19 8.77
N ASN A 136 -6.49 -3.61 9.90
CA ASN A 136 -5.73 -2.58 10.62
C ASN A 136 -4.40 -3.14 11.14
N THR A 137 -4.43 -4.37 11.67
CA THR A 137 -3.24 -5.06 12.18
C THR A 137 -2.25 -5.35 11.06
N LEU A 138 -2.72 -5.84 9.91
CA LEU A 138 -1.90 -6.06 8.72
C LEU A 138 -1.22 -4.78 8.24
N THR A 139 -1.96 -3.68 8.14
CA THR A 139 -1.38 -2.39 7.76
C THR A 139 -0.32 -1.92 8.76
N SER A 140 -0.55 -2.06 10.06
CA SER A 140 0.45 -1.69 11.08
C SER A 140 1.72 -2.53 10.96
N ILE A 141 1.56 -3.83 10.75
CA ILE A 141 2.64 -4.81 10.62
C ILE A 141 3.47 -4.55 9.36
N LEU A 142 2.84 -4.28 8.22
CA LEU A 142 3.54 -3.96 6.98
C LEU A 142 4.35 -2.66 7.06
N HIS A 143 3.90 -1.68 7.83
CA HIS A 143 4.68 -0.46 8.10
C HIS A 143 5.86 -0.71 9.05
N GLN A 144 5.87 -1.82 9.78
CA GLN A 144 6.89 -2.22 10.75
C GLN A 144 7.65 -3.47 10.28
N ASP A 145 7.83 -3.63 8.97
CA ASP A 145 8.40 -4.83 8.33
C ASP A 145 9.73 -5.29 8.96
N ASP A 146 10.60 -4.33 9.32
CA ASP A 146 11.90 -4.60 9.96
C ASP A 146 11.78 -5.40 11.27
N GLN A 147 10.68 -5.24 12.00
CA GLN A 147 10.43 -5.95 13.26
C GLN A 147 9.90 -7.38 13.06
N LEU A 148 9.41 -7.69 11.86
CA LEU A 148 8.88 -9.00 11.51
C LEU A 148 9.94 -9.92 10.92
N TRP A 149 11.00 -9.34 10.37
CA TRP A 149 12.10 -10.10 9.81
C TRP A 149 12.64 -11.20 10.76
N PRO A 150 12.83 -10.97 12.06
CA PRO A 150 13.22 -12.02 13.00
C PRO A 150 12.19 -13.15 13.14
N ILE A 151 10.89 -12.84 13.02
CA ILE A 151 9.79 -13.80 13.10
C ILE A 151 9.74 -14.62 11.80
N ILE A 152 9.91 -13.96 10.65
CA ILE A 152 10.01 -14.57 9.34
C ILE A 152 11.22 -15.51 9.27
N GLN A 153 12.37 -15.13 9.84
CA GLN A 153 13.58 -15.96 9.81
C GLN A 153 13.57 -17.13 10.80
N SER A 154 12.68 -17.15 11.79
CA SER A 154 12.73 -18.14 12.87
C SER A 154 11.76 -19.31 12.64
N PRO A 155 12.25 -20.52 12.35
CA PRO A 155 11.40 -21.70 12.13
C PRO A 155 10.76 -22.27 13.42
N HIS A 156 11.04 -21.70 14.59
CA HIS A 156 10.69 -22.24 15.92
C HIS A 156 9.91 -21.26 16.83
N PHE A 157 9.39 -20.15 16.31
CA PHE A 157 8.85 -19.08 17.17
C PHE A 157 7.64 -19.49 18.05
N PHE A 158 6.85 -20.51 17.64
CA PHE A 158 5.65 -20.97 18.36
C PHE A 158 5.70 -22.41 18.86
N THR A 159 6.86 -23.08 18.86
CA THR A 159 6.96 -24.39 19.54
C THR A 159 6.94 -24.16 21.04
N SER A 160 5.74 -24.04 21.62
CA SER A 160 5.53 -24.34 23.02
C SER A 160 5.88 -25.81 23.22
N ASP A 161 6.96 -26.07 23.93
CA ASP A 161 7.23 -27.34 24.60
C ASP A 161 6.08 -27.63 25.57
N ASN A 162 4.97 -28.14 25.06
CA ASN A 162 3.98 -28.81 25.90
C ASN A 162 4.45 -30.25 26.07
N LYS A 163 5.49 -30.40 26.91
CA LYS A 163 5.96 -31.69 27.38
C LYS A 163 5.13 -32.04 28.62
N SER A 164 4.46 -33.18 28.51
CA SER A 164 3.56 -33.83 29.48
C SER A 164 4.05 -33.83 30.92
#